data_AF-A0A2S6HSE1-F1
#
_entry.id   AF-A0A2S6HSE1-F1
#
_cell.length_a   1.000
_cell.length_b   1.000
_cell.length_c   1.000
_cell.angle_alpha   90.00
_cell.angle_beta   90.00
_cell.angle_gamma   90.00
#
_symmetry.space_group_name_H-M   'P 1'
#
loop_
_entity.id
_entity.type
_entity.pdbx_description
1 polymer ?
#
loop_
_entity_poly.entity_id
_entity_poly.type
_entity_poly.pdbx_seq_one_letter_code
_entity_poly.pdbx_strand_id
1 'polypeptide(L)'
;MNQETIKVGDKTYNIANGSCSLHLSNGETATVAIIIGSNMINDIHKNLSENSTITKYTADGVEEWQRGDLVYTGEVKLKSDFPVRIEQKQTGTDDEGKPVYSNVEALEDVVIVEYRTPNIQDKIQSQAEEIKSLRATVDTLILSGLEG
;
A
#
# COMPACT_ATOMS: atom_id res chain seq x y z
N MET A 1 18.84 -4.38 -8.34
CA MET A 1 18.05 -3.13 -8.22
C MET A 1 16.97 -3.40 -7.20
N ASN A 2 16.75 -2.47 -6.28
CA ASN A 2 15.75 -2.63 -5.24
C ASN A 2 14.36 -2.22 -5.75
N GLN A 3 13.32 -2.64 -5.04
CA GLN A 3 11.92 -2.30 -5.32
C GLN A 3 11.42 -1.29 -4.30
N GLU A 4 10.54 -0.40 -4.73
CA GLU A 4 9.75 0.40 -3.79
C GLU A 4 8.83 -0.50 -2.97
N THR A 5 8.46 -0.03 -1.77
CA THR A 5 7.59 -0.79 -0.88
C THR A 5 6.52 0.08 -0.24
N ILE A 6 5.43 -0.58 0.18
CA ILE A 6 4.44 0.02 1.08
C ILE A 6 4.32 -0.82 2.33
N LYS A 7 4.23 -0.17 3.49
CA LYS A 7 3.87 -0.79 4.76
C LYS A 7 2.42 -0.49 5.08
N VAL A 8 1.64 -1.53 5.34
CA VAL A 8 0.22 -1.46 5.71
C VAL A 8 -0.01 -2.35 6.92
N GLY A 9 -0.35 -1.74 8.06
CA GLY A 9 -0.32 -2.43 9.34
C GLY A 9 1.10 -2.90 9.68
N ASP A 10 1.25 -4.20 9.96
CA ASP A 10 2.55 -4.81 10.26
C ASP A 10 3.25 -5.39 9.00
N LYS A 11 2.54 -5.48 7.86
CA LYS A 11 3.06 -6.10 6.64
C LYS A 11 3.68 -5.07 5.71
N THR A 12 4.79 -5.44 5.08
CA THR A 12 5.45 -4.69 4.01
C THR A 12 5.30 -5.45 2.70
N TYR A 13 4.90 -4.74 1.64
CA TYR A 13 4.73 -5.29 0.30
C TYR A 13 5.64 -4.57 -0.69
N ASN A 14 6.26 -5.33 -1.58
CA ASN A 14 6.93 -4.76 -2.74
C ASN A 14 5.88 -4.27 -3.73
N ILE A 15 6.14 -3.14 -4.36
CA ILE A 15 5.26 -2.56 -5.37
C ILE A 15 6.02 -2.36 -6.69
N ALA A 16 5.29 -2.25 -7.78
CA ALA A 16 5.88 -1.80 -9.03
C ALA A 16 6.41 -0.36 -8.86
N ASN A 17 7.64 -0.11 -9.30
CA ASN A 17 8.25 1.20 -9.12
C ASN A 17 7.44 2.28 -9.86
N GLY A 18 7.12 3.39 -9.18
CA GLY A 18 6.29 4.48 -9.67
C GLY A 18 4.78 4.20 -9.66
N SER A 19 4.33 3.04 -9.17
CA SER A 19 2.89 2.69 -9.19
C SER A 19 2.07 3.29 -8.07
N CYS A 20 2.69 3.90 -7.05
CA CYS A 20 2.00 4.35 -5.85
C CYS A 20 1.98 5.88 -5.73
N SER A 21 0.82 6.46 -6.06
CA SER A 21 0.57 7.91 -6.01
C SER A 21 -0.50 8.29 -4.98
N LEU A 22 -0.73 7.45 -3.97
CA LEU A 22 -1.81 7.61 -2.99
C LEU A 22 -1.71 8.91 -2.15
N HIS A 23 -0.52 9.52 -2.07
CA HIS A 23 -0.31 10.79 -1.39
C HIS A 23 -0.90 12.00 -2.13
N LEU A 24 -1.15 11.88 -3.44
CA LEU A 24 -1.63 12.97 -4.29
C LEU A 24 -3.17 13.02 -4.40
N SER A 25 -3.86 11.97 -3.98
CA SER A 25 -5.31 11.87 -4.10
C SER A 25 -5.99 12.82 -3.12
N ASN A 26 -6.60 13.88 -3.66
CA ASN A 26 -7.42 14.85 -2.95
C ASN A 26 -8.87 14.78 -3.49
N GLY A 27 -9.58 13.69 -3.18
CA GLY A 27 -10.96 13.47 -3.64
C GLY A 27 -11.15 12.42 -4.73
N GLU A 28 -10.05 11.90 -5.28
CA GLU A 28 -10.06 10.87 -6.33
C GLU A 28 -9.62 9.50 -5.79
N THR A 29 -9.91 8.44 -6.55
CA THR A 29 -9.31 7.14 -6.31
C THR A 29 -7.86 7.13 -6.78
N ALA A 30 -7.02 6.32 -6.14
CA ALA A 30 -5.70 6.02 -6.66
C ALA A 30 -5.38 4.56 -6.45
N THR A 31 -4.52 4.04 -7.32
CA THR A 31 -4.15 2.65 -7.34
C THR A 31 -2.72 2.45 -6.90
N VAL A 32 -2.41 1.23 -6.49
CA VAL A 32 -1.04 0.74 -6.30
C VAL A 32 -0.95 -0.68 -6.83
N ALA A 33 0.13 -0.99 -7.54
CA ALA A 33 0.39 -2.33 -8.07
C ALA A 33 1.31 -3.07 -7.09
N ILE A 34 0.72 -3.93 -6.26
CA ILE A 34 1.44 -4.74 -5.28
C ILE A 34 1.95 -6.01 -5.97
N ILE A 35 3.23 -6.30 -5.83
CA ILE A 35 3.83 -7.53 -6.34
C ILE A 35 3.40 -8.68 -5.44
N ILE A 36 2.76 -9.69 -6.03
CA ILE A 36 2.12 -10.77 -5.25
C ILE A 36 3.20 -11.59 -4.53
N GLY A 37 4.27 -11.96 -5.26
CA GLY A 37 5.35 -12.79 -4.73
C GLY A 37 4.79 -14.09 -4.14
N SER A 38 5.11 -14.37 -2.88
CA SER A 38 4.58 -15.55 -2.16
C SER A 38 3.31 -15.27 -1.35
N ASN A 39 2.74 -14.06 -1.41
CA ASN A 39 1.56 -13.72 -0.64
C ASN A 39 0.29 -14.28 -1.30
N MET A 40 -0.69 -14.67 -0.48
CA MET A 40 -2.03 -14.96 -0.97
C MET A 40 -2.81 -13.66 -1.19
N ILE A 41 -3.55 -13.55 -2.30
CA ILE A 41 -4.36 -12.36 -2.62
C ILE A 41 -5.35 -12.05 -1.50
N ASN A 42 -5.95 -13.08 -0.89
CA ASN A 42 -6.89 -12.91 0.22
C ASN A 42 -6.24 -12.31 1.47
N ASP A 43 -4.98 -12.66 1.75
CA ASP A 43 -4.19 -12.11 2.86
C ASP A 43 -3.86 -10.63 2.63
N ILE A 44 -3.54 -10.27 1.39
CA ILE A 44 -3.34 -8.87 0.99
C ILE A 44 -4.66 -8.13 1.22
N HIS A 45 -5.74 -8.59 0.60
CA HIS A 45 -7.05 -7.94 0.67
C HIS A 45 -7.52 -7.72 2.12
N LYS A 46 -7.39 -8.74 2.98
CA LYS A 46 -7.72 -8.65 4.40
C LYS A 46 -6.89 -7.56 5.09
N ASN A 47 -5.57 -7.58 4.91
CA ASN A 47 -4.68 -6.61 5.55
C ASN A 47 -4.95 -5.16 5.09
N LEU A 48 -5.25 -4.94 3.81
CA LEU A 48 -5.61 -3.61 3.29
C LEU A 48 -6.97 -3.13 3.81
N SER A 49 -7.91 -4.05 4.06
CA SER A 49 -9.23 -3.73 4.60
C SER A 49 -9.20 -3.39 6.09
N GLU A 50 -8.29 -4.01 6.85
CA GLU A 50 -8.18 -3.82 8.30
C GLU A 50 -7.31 -2.62 8.70
N ASN A 51 -6.54 -2.03 7.77
CA ASN A 51 -5.58 -0.97 8.07
C ASN A 51 -5.72 0.21 7.11
N SER A 52 -6.00 1.39 7.65
CA SER A 52 -6.09 2.66 6.89
C SER A 52 -4.75 3.40 6.76
N THR A 53 -3.73 2.96 7.51
CA THR A 53 -2.41 3.60 7.51
C THR A 53 -1.46 2.94 6.53
N ILE A 54 -0.95 3.74 5.61
CA ILE A 54 0.00 3.34 4.58
C ILE A 54 1.23 4.22 4.67
N THR A 55 2.40 3.59 4.67
CA THR A 55 3.70 4.27 4.57
C THR A 55 4.39 3.79 3.30
N LYS A 56 4.80 4.70 2.41
CA LYS A 56 5.58 4.37 1.21
C LYS A 56 7.06 4.55 1.49
N TYR A 57 7.87 3.63 0.97
CA TYR A 57 9.31 3.72 0.98
C TYR A 57 9.86 3.67 -0.44
N THR A 58 10.93 4.41 -0.68
CA THR A 58 11.71 4.36 -1.92
C THR A 58 12.40 3.00 -2.07
N ALA A 59 12.97 2.75 -3.25
CA ALA A 59 13.78 1.56 -3.49
C ALA A 59 15.01 1.47 -2.55
N ASP A 60 15.47 2.59 -1.99
CA ASP A 60 16.56 2.62 -1.02
C ASP A 60 16.09 2.39 0.43
N GLY A 61 14.80 2.13 0.64
CA GLY A 61 14.22 1.91 1.96
C GLY A 61 14.01 3.20 2.76
N VAL A 62 14.08 4.37 2.11
CA VAL A 62 13.81 5.66 2.75
C VAL A 62 12.31 5.92 2.72
N GLU A 63 11.73 6.30 3.86
CA GLU A 63 10.33 6.72 3.92
C GLU A 63 10.10 7.94 3.02
N GLU A 64 9.13 7.84 2.11
CA GLU A 64 8.76 8.92 1.21
C GLU A 64 7.56 9.71 1.74
N TRP A 65 6.54 9.00 2.26
CA TRP A 65 5.37 9.60 2.90
C TRP A 65 4.58 8.56 3.71
N GLN A 66 3.74 9.06 4.62
CA GLN A 66 2.76 8.29 5.37
C GLN A 66 1.37 8.96 5.34
N ARG A 67 0.30 8.17 5.19
CA ARG A 67 -1.09 8.61 5.36
C ARG A 67 -1.87 7.62 6.21
N GLY A 68 -2.73 8.14 7.10
CA GLY A 68 -3.58 7.36 8.01
C GLY A 68 -5.06 7.34 7.64
N ASP A 69 -5.44 8.07 6.60
CA ASP A 69 -6.84 8.39 6.28
C ASP A 69 -7.35 7.71 4.99
N LEU A 70 -6.53 6.85 4.37
CA LEU A 70 -6.90 6.21 3.12
C LEU A 70 -7.93 5.09 3.35
N VAL A 71 -8.97 5.07 2.52
CA VAL A 71 -10.02 4.06 2.56
C VAL A 71 -9.81 3.09 1.40
N TYR A 72 -9.59 1.82 1.72
CA TYR A 72 -9.52 0.76 0.73
C TYR A 72 -10.91 0.51 0.12
N THR A 73 -11.03 0.46 -1.21
CA THR A 73 -12.34 0.32 -1.88
C THR A 73 -12.81 -1.12 -1.99
N GLY A 74 -11.92 -2.08 -1.72
CA GLY A 74 -12.16 -3.50 -1.97
C GLY A 74 -11.93 -3.91 -3.42
N GLU A 75 -11.62 -2.98 -4.32
CA GLU A 75 -11.31 -3.34 -5.70
C GLU A 75 -9.93 -4.03 -5.79
N VAL A 76 -9.91 -5.13 -6.55
CA VAL A 76 -8.73 -5.96 -6.79
C VAL A 76 -8.70 -6.36 -8.27
N LYS A 77 -7.62 -6.00 -8.98
CA LYS A 77 -7.39 -6.40 -10.37
C LYS A 77 -6.07 -7.16 -10.48
N LEU A 78 -6.15 -8.44 -10.80
CA LEU A 78 -4.97 -9.27 -11.07
C LEU A 78 -4.39 -8.94 -12.45
N LYS A 79 -3.07 -8.77 -12.51
CA LYS A 79 -2.32 -8.59 -13.75
C LYS A 79 -1.07 -9.46 -13.73
N SER A 80 -0.97 -10.32 -14.73
CA SER A 80 0.26 -11.06 -15.02
C SER A 80 1.15 -10.29 -15.97
N ASP A 81 2.45 -10.58 -15.93
CA ASP A 81 3.47 -9.97 -16.78
C ASP A 81 3.47 -8.43 -16.70
N PHE A 82 3.27 -7.88 -15.50
CA PHE A 82 3.25 -6.43 -15.30
C PHE A 82 4.68 -5.88 -15.14
N PRO A 83 5.06 -4.81 -15.84
CA PRO A 83 6.40 -4.23 -15.70
C PRO A 83 6.56 -3.58 -14.33
N VAL A 84 7.37 -4.20 -13.46
CA VAL A 84 7.57 -3.73 -12.09
C VAL A 84 8.85 -2.91 -11.91
N ARG A 85 9.83 -3.08 -12.80
CA ARG A 85 11.09 -2.33 -12.83
C ARG A 85 11.78 -2.48 -14.19
N ILE A 86 12.75 -1.62 -14.43
CA ILE A 86 13.70 -1.75 -15.54
C ILE A 86 15.01 -2.31 -14.99
N GLU A 87 15.55 -3.35 -15.62
CA GLU A 87 16.83 -3.96 -15.27
C GLU A 87 17.81 -3.85 -16.43
N GLN A 88 19.08 -3.60 -16.14
CA GLN A 88 20.14 -3.73 -17.13
C GLN A 88 20.57 -5.19 -17.21
N LYS A 89 20.35 -5.84 -18.36
CA LYS A 89 20.82 -7.21 -18.62
C LYS A 89 21.79 -7.22 -19.79
N GLN A 90 22.77 -8.11 -19.72
CA GLN A 90 23.61 -8.40 -20.88
C GLN A 90 22.75 -9.09 -21.94
N THR A 91 22.66 -8.49 -23.12
CA THR A 91 21.83 -8.97 -24.23
C THR A 91 22.65 -9.57 -25.36
N GLY A 92 23.97 -9.39 -25.32
CA GLY A 92 24.86 -10.02 -26.28
C GLY A 92 26.31 -9.61 -26.07
N THR A 93 27.04 -9.72 -27.16
CA THR A 93 28.45 -9.39 -27.26
C THR A 93 28.68 -8.68 -28.59
N ASP A 94 29.48 -7.61 -28.60
CA ASP A 94 29.83 -6.91 -29.84
C ASP A 94 30.86 -7.70 -30.67
N ASP A 95 31.19 -7.21 -31.87
CA ASP A 95 32.17 -7.80 -32.77
C ASP A 95 33.59 -7.91 -32.18
N GLU A 96 33.89 -7.17 -31.10
CA GLU A 96 35.17 -7.23 -30.37
C GLU A 96 35.12 -8.20 -29.16
N GLY A 97 34.00 -8.86 -28.91
CA GLY A 97 33.87 -9.77 -27.78
C GLY A 97 33.49 -9.08 -26.46
N LYS A 98 33.10 -7.80 -26.46
CA LYS A 98 32.70 -7.06 -25.26
C LYS A 98 31.20 -7.22 -24.98
N PRO A 99 30.80 -7.36 -23.71
CA PRO A 99 29.39 -7.53 -23.35
C PRO A 99 28.56 -6.29 -23.70
N VAL A 100 27.47 -6.48 -24.43
CA VAL A 100 26.48 -5.45 -24.72
C VAL A 100 25.33 -5.57 -23.71
N TYR A 101 24.96 -4.45 -23.10
CA TYR A 101 23.90 -4.38 -22.13
C TYR A 101 22.69 -3.60 -22.69
N SER A 102 21.49 -4.01 -22.30
CA SER A 102 20.27 -3.29 -22.63
C SER A 102 19.34 -3.23 -21.41
N ASN A 103 18.52 -2.19 -21.39
CA ASN A 103 17.47 -2.03 -20.40
C ASN A 103 16.28 -2.91 -20.82
N VAL A 104 15.90 -3.84 -19.94
CA VAL A 104 14.77 -4.74 -20.15
C VAL A 104 13.77 -4.57 -19.02
N GLU A 105 12.50 -4.74 -19.33
CA GLU A 105 11.44 -4.77 -18.32
C GLU A 105 11.53 -6.07 -17.52
N ALA A 106 11.49 -5.97 -16.20
CA ALA A 106 11.23 -7.11 -15.34
C ALA A 106 9.72 -7.18 -15.10
N LEU A 107 9.14 -8.30 -15.54
CA LEU A 107 7.72 -8.55 -15.49
C LEU A 107 7.41 -9.47 -14.30
N GLU A 108 6.39 -9.13 -13.50
CA GLU A 108 5.94 -9.96 -12.37
C GLU A 108 4.41 -9.97 -12.30
N ASP A 109 3.85 -10.93 -11.56
CA ASP A 109 2.43 -10.93 -11.21
C ASP A 109 2.15 -9.89 -10.12
N VAL A 110 1.20 -8.99 -10.41
CA VAL A 110 0.79 -7.94 -9.49
C VAL A 110 -0.70 -7.97 -9.22
N VAL A 111 -1.06 -7.47 -8.05
CA VAL A 111 -2.42 -7.14 -7.68
C VAL A 111 -2.55 -5.61 -7.62
N ILE A 112 -3.38 -5.07 -8.51
CA ILE A 112 -3.70 -3.64 -8.51
C ILE A 112 -4.88 -3.43 -7.59
N VAL A 113 -4.66 -2.63 -6.56
CA VAL A 113 -5.65 -2.32 -5.53
C VAL A 113 -5.97 -0.83 -5.56
N GLU A 114 -7.21 -0.48 -5.22
CA GLU A 114 -7.68 0.90 -5.26
C GLU A 114 -7.99 1.44 -3.85
N TYR A 115 -7.54 2.67 -3.61
CA TYR A 115 -7.84 3.46 -2.43
C TYR A 115 -8.55 4.75 -2.84
N ARG A 116 -9.25 5.35 -1.89
CA ARG A 116 -9.84 6.68 -2.02
C ARG A 116 -9.62 7.49 -0.76
N THR A 117 -9.75 8.80 -0.90
CA THR A 117 -9.91 9.67 0.27
C THR A 117 -11.25 9.43 0.96
N PRO A 118 -11.34 9.67 2.29
CA PRO A 118 -12.56 9.49 3.04
C PRO A 118 -13.59 10.55 2.63
N ASN A 119 -14.80 10.11 2.35
CA ASN A 119 -15.92 10.98 2.08
C ASN A 119 -16.60 11.41 3.41
N ILE A 120 -17.66 12.22 3.32
CA ILE A 120 -18.38 12.71 4.50
C ILE A 120 -18.95 11.57 5.35
N GLN A 121 -19.44 10.50 4.72
CA GLN A 121 -19.99 9.33 5.41
C GLN A 121 -18.91 8.57 6.18
N ASP A 122 -17.71 8.37 5.61
CA ASP A 122 -16.59 7.75 6.34
C ASP A 122 -16.19 8.58 7.56
N LYS A 123 -16.17 9.91 7.41
CA LYS A 123 -15.87 10.82 8.52
C LYS A 123 -16.90 10.74 9.63
N ILE A 124 -18.19 10.66 9.28
CA ILE A 124 -19.29 10.50 10.24
C ILE A 124 -19.17 9.16 10.98
N GLN A 125 -18.84 8.07 10.26
CA GLN A 125 -18.67 6.76 10.87
C GLN A 125 -17.48 6.74 11.84
N SER A 126 -16.34 7.29 11.45
CA SER A 126 -15.16 7.40 12.31
C SER A 126 -15.46 8.22 13.58
N GLN A 127 -16.17 9.34 13.45
CA GLN A 127 -16.60 10.13 14.62
C GLN A 127 -17.57 9.36 15.52
N ALA A 128 -18.48 8.58 14.95
CA ALA A 128 -19.42 7.76 15.73
C ALA A 128 -18.69 6.70 16.57
N GLU A 129 -17.66 6.07 16.02
CA GLU A 129 -16.82 5.10 16.75
C GLU A 129 -16.00 5.77 17.86
N GLU A 130 -15.43 6.95 17.60
CA GLU A 130 -14.73 7.73 18.62
C GLU A 130 -15.65 8.12 19.79
N ILE A 131 -16.85 8.63 19.50
CA ILE A 131 -17.86 8.96 20.51
C ILE A 131 -18.25 7.73 21.33
N LYS A 132 -18.39 6.56 20.69
CA LYS A 132 -18.70 5.30 21.38
C LYS A 132 -17.59 4.90 22.34
N SER A 133 -16.34 4.99 21.93
CA SER A 133 -15.16 4.70 22.77
C SER A 133 -15.04 5.66 23.95
N LEU A 134 -15.22 6.97 23.71
CA LEU A 134 -15.23 7.99 24.76
C LEU A 134 -16.33 7.75 25.78
N ARG A 135 -17.55 7.39 25.33
CA ARG A 135 -18.66 7.05 26.23
C ARG A 135 -18.33 5.86 27.12
N ALA A 136 -17.75 4.79 26.57
CA ALA A 136 -17.36 3.63 27.36
C ALA A 136 -16.29 3.96 28.43
N THR A 137 -15.35 4.83 28.07
CA THR A 137 -14.31 5.32 29.00
C THR A 137 -14.92 6.15 30.13
N VAL A 138 -15.83 7.07 29.81
CA VAL A 138 -16.54 7.89 30.81
C VAL A 138 -17.37 7.01 31.75
N ASP A 139 -18.08 6.02 31.23
CA ASP A 139 -18.88 5.08 32.03
C ASP A 139 -18.00 4.34 33.07
N THR A 140 -16.83 3.85 32.62
CA THR A 140 -15.84 3.18 33.48
C THR A 140 -15.31 4.10 34.60
N LEU A 141 -15.03 5.36 34.28
CA LEU A 141 -14.54 6.34 35.26
C LEU A 141 -15.62 6.70 36.29
N ILE A 142 -16.87 6.85 35.86
CA ILE A 142 -18.01 7.11 36.75
C ILE A 142 -18.19 5.94 37.73
N LEU A 143 -18.18 4.70 37.23
CA LEU A 143 -18.23 3.50 38.05
C LEU A 143 -17.09 3.45 39.07
N SER A 144 -15.85 3.68 38.62
CA SER A 144 -14.66 3.67 39.48
C SER A 144 -14.68 4.76 40.55
N GLY A 145 -15.32 5.91 40.27
CA GLY A 145 -15.48 7.01 41.23
C GLY A 145 -16.62 6.84 42.23
N LEU A 146 -17.54 5.90 41.99
CA LEU A 146 -18.64 5.54 42.90
C LEU A 146 -18.24 4.44 43.90
N GLU A 147 -17.22 3.65 43.58
CA GLU A 147 -16.68 2.58 44.44
C GLU A 147 -15.53 3.04 45.35
N GLY A 148 -15.12 4.32 45.27
CA GLY A 148 -14.07 4.95 46.06
C GLY A 148 -14.56 5.78 47.24
#